data_AF-A0A537E887-F1
#
_entry.id   AF-A0A537E887-F1
#
_cell.length_a   1.000
_cell.length_b   1.000
_cell.length_c   1.000
_cell.angle_alpha   90.00
_cell.angle_beta   90.00
_cell.angle_gamma   90.00
#
_symmetry.space_group_name_H-M   'P 1'
#
loop_
_entity.id
_entity.type
_entity.pdbx_description
1 polymer ?
#
loop_
_entity_poly.entity_id
_entity_poly.type
_entity_poly.pdbx_seq_one_letter_code
_entity_poly.pdbx_strand_id
1 'polypeptide(L)'
;MSLVDLLISIGSAGLAVFSLPTVLNKNSQVPRRTASIPSASILTYFVPLFAISGLELTAITIAGQAVVWWLIVAFRPVRKMR
;
A
#
# COMPACT_ATOMS: atom_id res chain seq x y z
N MET A 1 -13.19 1.30 -19.17
CA MET A 1 -12.92 1.59 -17.74
C MET A 1 -14.24 1.54 -16.99
N SER A 2 -14.36 0.70 -15.95
CA SER A 2 -15.64 0.51 -15.24
C SER A 2 -15.78 1.49 -14.07
N LEU A 3 -17.02 1.80 -13.67
CA LEU A 3 -17.27 2.64 -12.49
C LEU A 3 -16.65 2.02 -11.22
N VAL A 4 -16.67 0.70 -11.12
CA VAL A 4 -16.05 -0.05 -10.01
C VAL A 4 -14.53 0.15 -10.00
N ASP A 5 -13.87 0.03 -11.15
CA ASP A 5 -12.42 0.26 -11.28
C ASP A 5 -12.04 1.69 -10.88
N LEU A 6 -12.86 2.67 -11.25
CA LEU A 6 -12.67 4.06 -10.86
C LEU A 6 -12.81 4.27 -9.35
N LEU A 7 -13.87 3.73 -8.73
CA LEU A 7 -14.14 3.90 -7.30
C LEU A 7 -13.07 3.24 -6.43
N ILE A 8 -12.65 2.02 -6.77
CA ILE A 8 -11.59 1.32 -6.05
C ILE A 8 -10.26 2.08 -6.21
N SER A 9 -9.94 2.48 -7.45
CA SER A 9 -8.73 3.25 -7.74
C SER A 9 -8.63 4.54 -6.92
N ILE A 10 -9.71 5.31 -6.80
CA ILE A 10 -9.72 6.54 -5.99
C ILE A 10 -9.41 6.23 -4.52
N GLY A 11 -10.02 5.18 -3.97
CA GLY A 11 -9.75 4.73 -2.60
C GLY A 11 -8.28 4.34 -2.40
N SER A 12 -7.74 3.51 -3.30
CA SER A 12 -6.35 3.05 -3.26
C SER A 12 -5.34 4.19 -3.42
N ALA A 13 -5.58 5.11 -4.36
CA ALA A 13 -4.76 6.30 -4.53
C ALA A 13 -4.79 7.19 -3.29
N GLY A 14 -5.97 7.40 -2.70
CA GLY A 14 -6.12 8.16 -1.45
C GLY A 14 -5.30 7.53 -0.32
N LEU A 15 -5.39 6.22 -0.12
CA LEU A 15 -4.61 5.51 0.90
C LEU A 15 -3.10 5.64 0.68
N ALA A 16 -2.62 5.59 -0.56
CA ALA A 16 -1.21 5.81 -0.88
C ALA A 16 -0.76 7.24 -0.50
N VAL A 17 -1.56 8.26 -0.85
CA VAL A 17 -1.28 9.67 -0.53
C VAL A 17 -1.28 9.92 0.98
N PHE A 18 -2.24 9.37 1.72
CA PHE A 18 -2.30 9.57 3.18
C PHE A 18 -1.25 8.79 3.96
N SER A 19 -0.68 7.72 3.39
CA SER A 19 0.40 6.95 4.02
C SER A 19 1.82 7.44 3.67
N LEU A 20 1.97 8.27 2.64
CA LEU A 20 3.24 8.91 2.27
C LEU A 20 3.90 9.73 3.42
N PRO A 21 3.17 10.55 4.21
CA PRO A 21 3.76 11.25 5.35
C PRO A 21 4.41 10.31 6.36
N THR A 22 3.89 9.09 6.53
CA THR A 22 4.50 8.06 7.38
C THR A 22 5.87 7.66 6.86
N VAL A 23 6.03 7.45 5.54
CA VAL A 23 7.33 7.18 4.90
C VAL A 23 8.32 8.31 5.12
N LEU A 24 7.86 9.56 5.09
CA LEU A 24 8.73 10.73 5.22
C LEU A 24 9.14 10.99 6.69
N ASN A 25 8.25 10.72 7.65
CA ASN A 25 8.49 10.99 9.07
C ASN A 25 9.42 9.95 9.72
N LYS A 26 10.70 10.28 9.92
CA LYS A 26 11.73 9.40 10.49
C LYS A 26 11.45 8.95 11.93
N ASN A 27 10.62 9.71 12.65
CA ASN A 27 10.24 9.40 14.03
C ASN A 27 9.06 8.42 14.11
N SER A 28 8.41 8.12 12.98
CA SER A 28 7.29 7.18 12.96
C SER A 28 7.79 5.74 13.15
N GLN A 29 7.44 5.14 14.28
CA GLN A 29 7.71 3.73 14.56
C GLN A 29 6.53 2.87 14.10
N VAL A 30 6.82 1.88 13.26
CA VAL A 30 5.79 1.01 12.68
C VAL A 30 6.00 -0.45 13.08
N PRO A 31 4.91 -1.19 13.40
CA PRO A 31 4.99 -2.61 13.70
C PRO A 31 5.27 -3.41 12.42
N ARG A 32 6.55 -3.73 12.18
CA ARG A 32 7.02 -4.29 10.91
C ARG A 32 6.46 -5.70 10.62
N ARG A 33 6.51 -6.61 11.60
CA ARG A 33 6.10 -8.01 11.43
C ARG A 33 4.59 -8.22 11.49
N THR A 34 3.87 -7.43 12.27
CA THR A 34 2.43 -7.63 12.50
C THR A 34 1.54 -6.78 11.60
N ALA A 35 2.04 -5.67 11.05
CA ALA A 35 1.26 -4.83 10.14
C ALA A 35 1.99 -4.54 8.84
N SER A 36 3.20 -3.98 8.87
CA SER A 36 3.80 -3.41 7.64
C SER A 36 4.14 -4.45 6.57
N ILE A 37 4.80 -5.56 6.93
CA ILE A 37 5.13 -6.65 5.99
C ILE A 37 3.85 -7.34 5.50
N PRO A 38 2.89 -7.75 6.36
CA PRO A 38 1.62 -8.30 5.90
C PRO A 38 0.89 -7.37 4.94
N SER A 39 0.74 -6.08 5.26
CA SER A 39 0.07 -5.10 4.40
C SER A 39 0.78 -4.95 3.05
N ALA A 40 2.11 -4.81 3.04
CA ALA A 40 2.88 -4.70 1.81
C ALA A 40 2.72 -5.96 0.93
N SER A 41 2.76 -7.14 1.54
CA SER A 41 2.67 -8.42 0.85
C SER A 41 1.28 -8.64 0.25
N ILE A 42 0.22 -8.35 1.02
CA ILE A 42 -1.17 -8.45 0.57
C ILE A 42 -1.41 -7.52 -0.63
N LEU A 43 -0.99 -6.26 -0.53
CA LEU A 43 -1.15 -5.30 -1.63
C LEU A 43 -0.39 -5.76 -2.88
N THR A 44 0.85 -6.23 -2.71
CA THR A 44 1.67 -6.75 -3.83
C THR A 44 1.00 -7.95 -4.51
N TYR A 45 0.42 -8.86 -3.72
CA TYR A 45 -0.29 -10.04 -4.23
C TYR A 45 -1.55 -9.66 -5.03
N PHE A 46 -2.25 -8.60 -4.63
CA PHE A 46 -3.47 -8.16 -5.31
C PHE A 46 -3.22 -7.44 -6.64
N VAL A 47 -2.04 -6.88 -6.89
CA VAL A 47 -1.71 -6.20 -8.17
C VAL A 47 -1.97 -7.11 -9.38
N PRO A 48 -1.36 -8.30 -9.51
CA PRO A 48 -1.61 -9.17 -10.66
C PRO A 48 -3.05 -9.68 -10.72
N LEU A 49 -3.70 -9.89 -9.57
CA LEU A 49 -5.10 -10.34 -9.54
C LEU A 49 -6.06 -9.31 -10.14
N PHE A 50 -5.87 -8.02 -9.81
CA PHE A 50 -6.68 -6.96 -10.39
C PHE A 50 -6.38 -6.73 -11.87
N ALA A 51 -5.11 -6.83 -12.28
CA ALA A 51 -4.73 -6.75 -13.69
C ALA A 51 -5.39 -7.87 -14.52
N ILE A 52 -5.28 -9.13 -14.08
CA ILE A 52 -5.89 -10.28 -14.77
C ILE A 52 -7.42 -10.18 -14.82
N SER A 53 -8.03 -9.51 -13.83
CA SER A 53 -9.48 -9.27 -13.77
C SER A 53 -9.96 -8.11 -14.65
N GLY A 54 -9.07 -7.46 -15.41
CA GLY A 54 -9.39 -6.32 -16.27
C GLY A 54 -9.61 -4.99 -15.53
N LEU A 55 -9.18 -4.91 -14.26
CA LEU A 55 -9.22 -3.72 -13.41
C LEU A 55 -7.85 -3.03 -13.40
N GLU A 56 -7.44 -2.57 -14.58
CA GLU A 56 -6.10 -2.02 -14.85
C GLU A 56 -5.79 -0.79 -13.98
N LEU A 57 -6.75 0.12 -13.82
CA LEU A 57 -6.53 1.35 -13.04
C LEU A 57 -6.37 1.02 -11.54
N THR A 58 -7.17 0.09 -11.04
CA THR A 58 -7.06 -0.47 -9.69
C THR A 58 -5.70 -1.15 -9.49
N ALA A 59 -5.23 -1.94 -10.46
CA ALA A 59 -3.94 -2.60 -10.38
C ALA A 59 -2.79 -1.59 -10.25
N ILE A 60 -2.82 -0.50 -11.04
CA ILE A 60 -1.83 0.57 -10.99
C ILE A 60 -1.85 1.29 -9.63
N THR A 61 -3.03 1.66 -9.14
CA THR A 61 -3.15 2.40 -7.88
C THR A 61 -2.79 1.56 -6.65
N ILE A 62 -3.15 0.28 -6.65
CA ILE A 62 -2.72 -0.67 -5.61
C ILE A 62 -1.21 -0.94 -5.69
N ALA A 63 -0.61 -1.00 -6.88
CA ALA A 63 0.84 -1.09 -7.01
C ALA A 63 1.54 0.11 -6.38
N GLY A 64 1.03 1.33 -6.61
CA GLY A 64 1.51 2.54 -5.93
C GLY A 64 1.39 2.43 -4.40
N GLN A 65 0.24 1.95 -3.91
CA GLN A 65 0.03 1.74 -2.48
C GLN A 65 0.99 0.68 -1.90
N ALA A 66 1.24 -0.41 -2.62
CA ALA A 66 2.17 -1.46 -2.22
C ALA A 66 3.61 -0.90 -2.11
N VAL A 67 4.03 -0.08 -3.07
CA VAL A 67 5.33 0.61 -3.02
C VAL A 67 5.44 1.47 -1.77
N VAL A 68 4.43 2.29 -1.46
CA VAL A 68 4.43 3.11 -0.24
C VAL A 68 4.61 2.24 1.01
N TRP A 69 3.90 1.12 1.11
CA TRP A 69 4.07 0.19 2.24
C TRP A 69 5.45 -0.47 2.29
N TRP A 70 6.04 -0.82 1.15
CA TRP A 70 7.43 -1.29 1.11
C TRP A 70 8.43 -0.22 1.53
N LEU A 71 8.20 1.05 1.19
CA LEU A 71 9.01 2.17 1.67
C LEU A 71 8.84 2.34 3.19
N ILE A 72 7.64 2.18 3.73
CA ILE A 72 7.40 2.15 5.19
C ILE A 72 8.22 1.00 5.81
N VAL A 73 8.13 -0.21 5.25
CA VAL A 73 8.90 -1.36 5.71
C VAL A 73 10.39 -1.06 5.67
N ALA A 74 10.94 -0.54 4.57
CA ALA A 74 12.36 -0.32 4.38
C ALA A 74 12.91 0.78 5.30
N PHE A 75 12.24 1.92 5.35
CA PHE A 75 12.80 3.14 5.94
C PHE A 75 12.40 3.38 7.39
N ARG A 76 11.35 2.74 7.92
CA ARG A 76 10.82 3.07 9.26
C ARG A 76 11.36 2.16 10.37
N PRO A 77 11.72 2.76 11.53
CA PRO A 77 12.19 2.00 12.68
C PRO A 77 11.10 1.06 13.17
N VAL A 78 11.52 -0.14 13.55
CA VAL A 78 10.61 -1.17 14.07
C VAL A 78 10.10 -0.74 15.44
N ARG A 79 8.78 -0.61 15.57
CA ARG A 79 8.15 -0.47 16.89
C ARG A 79 8.41 -1.75 17.67
N LYS A 80 9.14 -1.65 18.78
CA LYS A 80 9.28 -2.77 19.73
C LYS A 80 7.89 -3.02 20.33
N MET A 81 7.27 -4.15 19.98
CA MET A 81 6.10 -4.63 20.71
C MET A 81 6.63 -5.04 22.09
N ARG A 82 6.18 -4.33 23.11
CA ARG A 82 6.45 -4.66 24.51
C ARG A 82 5.67 -5.90 24.89
#